data_AF-A0A850IA44-F1
#
_entry.id   AF-A0A850IA44-F1
#
_cell.length_a   1.000
_cell.length_b   1.000
_cell.length_c   1.000
_cell.angle_alpha   90.00
_cell.angle_beta   90.00
_cell.angle_gamma   90.00
#
_symmetry.space_group_name_H-M   'P 1'
#
loop_
_entity.id
_entity.type
_entity.pdbx_description
1 polymer ?
#
loop_
_entity_poly.entity_id
_entity_poly.type
_entity_poly.pdbx_seq_one_letter_code
_entity_poly.pdbx_strand_id
1 'polypeptide(L)' 'MTDTTAETARLMKVAEAIVRELDRQGVADAVADLGFDVMEMSRVVIRAADGDVIPFRRPQN' A
#
# COMPACT_ATOMS: atom_id res chain seq x y z
N MET A 1 12.18 21.47 -12.15
CA MET A 1 12.85 20.62 -11.14
C MET A 1 12.27 20.79 -9.73
N THR A 2 11.79 21.97 -9.34
CA THR A 2 11.15 22.21 -8.02
C THR A 2 9.72 21.67 -7.92
N ASP A 3 8.96 21.70 -9.01
CA ASP A 3 7.54 21.28 -9.00
C ASP A 3 7.35 19.79 -8.74
N THR A 4 8.18 18.93 -9.35
CA THR A 4 8.10 17.48 -9.16
C THR A 4 8.41 17.08 -7.71
N THR A 5 9.41 17.70 -7.09
CA THR A 5 9.71 17.43 -5.67
C THR A 5 8.58 17.86 -4.74
N ALA A 6 7.97 19.02 -5.01
CA ALA A 6 6.84 19.51 -4.23
C ALA A 6 5.59 18.65 -4.43
N GLU A 7 5.37 18.15 -5.65
CA GLU A 7 4.29 17.21 -5.97
C GLU A 7 4.47 15.87 -5.26
N THR A 8 5.65 15.26 -5.34
CA THR A 8 5.98 14.03 -4.62
C THR A 8 5.79 14.21 -3.11
N ALA A 9 6.25 15.33 -2.54
CA ALA A 9 6.07 15.60 -1.10
C ALA A 9 4.58 15.70 -0.69
N ARG A 10 3.72 16.26 -1.56
CA ARG A 10 2.27 16.31 -1.32
C ARG A 10 1.65 14.91 -1.39
N LEU A 11 2.03 14.11 -2.39
CA LEU A 11 1.55 12.74 -2.54
C LEU A 11 1.95 11.86 -1.34
N MET A 12 3.18 12.00 -0.85
CA MET A 12 3.64 11.28 0.34
C MET A 12 2.83 11.64 1.60
N LYS A 13 2.48 12.92 1.78
CA LYS A 13 1.61 13.33 2.91
C LYS A 13 0.20 12.72 2.82
N VAL A 14 -0.35 12.61 1.61
CA VAL A 14 -1.65 11.96 1.38
C VAL A 14 -1.56 10.45 1.67
N ALA A 15 -0.50 9.79 1.19
CA ALA A 15 -0.27 8.38 1.47
C ALA A 15 -0.13 8.09 2.97
N GLU A 16 0.63 8.91 3.70
CA GLU A 16 0.74 8.80 5.17
C GLU A 16 -0.60 8.99 5.88
N ALA A 17 -1.43 9.94 5.44
CA ALA A 17 -2.74 10.19 6.03
C ALA A 17 -3.69 9.00 5.82
N ILE A 18 -3.66 8.40 4.62
CA ILE A 18 -4.45 7.20 4.30
C ILE A 18 -3.99 6.02 5.16
N VAL A 19 -2.68 5.76 5.26
CA VAL A 19 -2.15 4.67 6.08
C VAL A 19 -2.53 4.83 7.54
N ARG A 20 -2.40 6.04 8.11
CA ARG A 20 -2.81 6.31 9.50
C ARG A 20 -4.31 6.10 9.71
N GLU A 21 -5.14 6.42 8.73
CA GLU A 21 -6.59 6.25 8.84
C GLU A 21 -7.02 4.78 8.72
N LEU A 22 -6.37 3.99 7.86
CA LEU A 22 -6.59 2.55 7.75
C LEU A 22 -6.20 1.82 9.05
N ASP A 23 -5.08 2.21 9.66
CA ASP A 23 -4.65 1.71 10.97
C ASP A 23 -5.64 2.09 12.09
N ARG A 24 -6.02 3.39 12.16
CA ARG A 24 -6.99 3.89 13.16
C ARG A 24 -8.36 3.20 13.09
N GLN A 25 -8.79 2.81 11.89
CA GLN A 25 -10.07 2.11 11.68
C GLN A 25 -9.98 0.59 11.95
N GLY A 26 -8.81 0.05 12.29
CA GLY A 26 -8.63 -1.38 12.50
C GLY A 26 -8.74 -2.19 11.20
N VAL A 27 -8.55 -1.57 10.03
CA VAL A 27 -8.62 -2.28 8.75
C VAL A 27 -7.51 -3.32 8.64
N ALA A 28 -6.33 -3.04 9.21
CA ALA A 28 -5.24 -4.01 9.26
C ALA A 28 -5.65 -5.30 10.01
N ASP A 29 -6.32 -5.14 11.16
CA ASP A 29 -6.83 -6.27 11.95
C ASP A 29 -7.97 -6.99 11.21
N ALA A 30 -8.90 -6.24 10.61
CA ALA A 30 -10.00 -6.82 9.84
C ALA A 30 -9.53 -7.59 8.59
N VAL A 31 -8.48 -7.11 7.93
CA VAL A 31 -7.88 -7.78 6.76
C VAL A 31 -7.13 -9.05 7.18
N ALA A 32 -6.45 -9.03 8.33
CA ALA A 32 -5.83 -10.21 8.91
C ALA A 32 -6.88 -11.28 9.31
N ASP A 33 -8.01 -10.88 9.91
CA ASP A 33 -9.12 -11.76 10.26
C ASP A 33 -9.78 -12.42 9.03
N LEU A 34 -9.70 -11.77 7.86
CA LEU A 34 -10.13 -12.31 6.58
C LEU A 34 -9.11 -13.29 5.95
N GLY A 35 -7.99 -13.55 6.63
CA GLY A 35 -6.96 -14.50 6.20
C GLY A 35 -5.94 -13.92 5.21
N PHE A 36 -5.90 -12.60 5.04
CA PHE A 36 -4.88 -11.95 4.23
C PHE A 36 -3.62 -11.69 5.05
N ASP A 37 -2.46 -11.99 4.48
CA ASP A 37 -1.17 -11.59 5.05
C ASP A 37 -0.89 -10.12 4.73
N VAL A 38 -1.17 -9.25 5.72
CA VAL A 38 -0.95 -7.80 5.64
C VAL A 38 0.50 -7.45 5.30
N MET A 39 1.47 -8.26 5.75
CA MET A 39 2.89 -8.05 5.47
C MET A 39 3.24 -8.43 4.03
N GLU A 40 2.63 -9.48 3.49
CA GLU A 40 2.75 -9.84 2.07
C GLU A 40 2.14 -8.77 1.17
N MET A 41 0.92 -8.33 1.47
CA MET A 41 0.24 -7.26 0.73
C MET A 41 1.04 -5.96 0.72
N SER A 42 1.61 -5.57 1.87
CA SER A 42 2.45 -4.38 1.98
C SER A 42 3.68 -4.44 1.08
N ARG A 43 4.34 -5.61 0.99
CA ARG A 43 5.49 -5.80 0.08
C ARG A 43 5.10 -5.69 -1.39
N VAL A 44 3.93 -6.20 -1.77
CA VAL A 44 3.41 -6.11 -3.14
C VAL A 44 3.09 -4.65 -3.50
N VAL A 45 2.46 -3.91 -2.60
CA VAL A 45 2.13 -2.49 -2.80
C VAL A 45 3.39 -1.64 -2.95
N ILE A 46 4.41 -1.84 -2.11
CA ILE A 46 5.69 -1.12 -2.20
C ILE A 46 6.37 -1.40 -3.54
N ARG A 47 6.45 -2.67 -3.96
CA ARG A 47 7.03 -3.02 -5.26
C ARG A 47 6.25 -2.43 -6.44
N ALA A 48 4.93 -2.42 -6.37
CA ALA A 48 4.10 -1.80 -7.40
C ALA A 48 4.33 -0.27 -7.47
N ALA A 49 4.51 0.39 -6.33
CA ALA A 49 4.87 1.81 -6.27
C ALA A 49 6.26 2.08 -6.86
N ASP A 50 7.21 1.16 -6.65
CA ASP A 50 8.55 1.19 -7.27
C ASP A 50 8.54 0.80 -8.77
N GLY A 51 7.36 0.52 -9.34
CA GLY A 51 7.18 0.13 -10.75
C GLY A 51 7.47 -1.34 -11.04
N ASP A 52 7.77 -2.14 -10.01
CA ASP A 52 8.01 -3.58 -10.07
C ASP A 52 6.70 -4.36 -9.85
N VAL A 53 5.79 -4.23 -10.81
CA VAL A 53 4.50 -4.90 -10.79
C VAL A 53 4.67 -6.38 -11.18
N ILE A 54 4.59 -7.30 -10.21
CA ILE A 54 4.41 -8.72 -10.53
C ILE A 54 2.94 -8.94 -10.94
N PRO A 55 2.67 -9.64 -12.06
CA PRO A 55 1.31 -10.08 -12.39
C PRO A 55 0.73 -10.94 -11.27
N PHE A 56 -0.45 -10.56 -10.77
CA PHE A 56 -1.18 -11.36 -9.79
C PHE A 56 -1.37 -12.79 -10.32
N ARG A 57 -0.69 -13.79 -9.74
CA ARG A 57 -0.96 -15.19 -10.07
C ARG A 57 -2.28 -15.55 -9.40
N ARG A 58 -3.29 -15.92 -10.20
CA ARG A 58 -4.47 -16.60 -9.68
C ARG A 58 -4.02 -17.87 -8.93
N PRO A 59 -4.67 -18.20 -7.79
CA PRO A 59 -4.49 -19.51 -7.17
C PRO A 59 -4.74 -20.59 -8.22
N GLN A 60 -3.80 -21.53 -8.36
CA GLN A 60 -4.02 -22.74 -9.15
C GLN A 60 -4.93 -23.65 -8.31
N ASN A 61 -6.08 -24.01 -8.89
CA ASN A 61 -7.03 -24.97 -8.31
C ASN A 61 -6.38 -26.32 -8.03
#